data_AF-A0A1W2CVF2-F1
#
_entry.id   AF-A0A1W2CVF2-F1
#
_cell.length_a   1.000
_cell.length_b   1.000
_cell.length_c   1.000
_cell.angle_alpha   90.00
_cell.angle_beta   90.00
_cell.angle_gamma   90.00
#
_symmetry.space_group_name_H-M   'P 1'
#
loop_
_entity.id
_entity.type
_entity.pdbx_description
1 polymer ?
#
loop_
_entity_poly.entity_id
_entity_poly.type
_entity_poly.pdbx_seq_one_letter_code
_entity_poly.pdbx_strand_id
1 'polypeptide(L)'
;MKSDLEELIEACENEKAELEKQISEYASEGDYLYAYHHQKGLKKLNGMLDVLKGLQNPLYKSITEEERRMSNIKKQMDRARLMGVGAFWENMIKESETRIQNLKREAVKPGYDSQEVDEALFSLANGTVKGFKLYFKTSPDVFVSFKLTDQDIDVMLQYDAAAYEEYGNTFRKTNQFKNLGFQLEGDHWIYHYPVNKFKDALEIKTMLARLIYDVFYYDSRYDVARIVYD
;
A
#
# COMPACT_ATOMS: atom_id res chain seq x y z
N MET A 1 1.96 23.00 -14.01
CA MET A 1 1.93 22.76 -12.55
C MET A 1 2.10 21.28 -12.35
N LYS A 2 2.98 20.87 -11.44
CA LYS A 2 3.00 19.48 -10.99
C LYS A 2 1.72 19.23 -10.20
N SER A 3 1.20 18.01 -10.27
CA SER A 3 0.13 17.60 -9.35
C SER A 3 0.69 17.42 -7.94
N ASP A 4 -0.16 17.54 -6.91
CA ASP A 4 0.24 17.30 -5.51
C ASP A 4 0.93 15.92 -5.34
N LEU A 5 0.47 14.90 -6.08
CA LEU A 5 1.08 13.58 -6.09
C LEU A 5 2.51 13.60 -6.65
N GLU A 6 2.76 14.33 -7.73
CA GLU A 6 4.10 14.47 -8.31
C GLU A 6 5.06 15.23 -7.39
N GLU A 7 4.57 16.25 -6.69
CA GLU A 7 5.35 16.99 -5.69
C GLU A 7 5.71 16.10 -4.49
N LEU A 8 4.76 15.27 -4.02
CA LEU A 8 5.02 14.30 -2.96
C LEU A 8 6.04 13.24 -3.38
N ILE A 9 5.92 12.70 -4.60
CA ILE A 9 6.89 11.73 -5.13
C ILE A 9 8.29 12.37 -5.21
N GLU A 10 8.39 13.59 -5.71
CA GLU A 10 9.67 14.32 -5.80
C GLU A 10 10.30 14.54 -4.42
N ALA A 11 9.52 14.97 -3.43
CA ALA A 11 10.01 15.15 -2.07
C ALA A 11 10.55 13.83 -1.49
N CYS A 12 9.84 12.72 -1.71
CA CYS A 12 10.26 11.40 -1.24
C CYS A 12 11.52 10.89 -1.94
N GLU A 13 11.69 11.14 -3.24
CA GLU A 13 12.91 10.76 -3.97
C GLU A 13 14.12 11.57 -3.50
N ASN A 14 13.94 12.85 -3.17
CA ASN A 14 15.00 13.68 -2.61
C ASN A 14 15.45 13.16 -1.22
N GLU A 15 14.49 12.83 -0.35
CA GLU A 15 14.80 12.24 0.96
C GLU A 15 15.48 10.87 0.83
N LYS A 16 15.07 10.08 -0.17
CA LYS A 16 15.69 8.78 -0.46
C LYS A 16 17.16 8.93 -0.82
N ALA A 17 17.48 9.86 -1.72
CA ALA A 17 18.86 10.11 -2.14
C ALA A 17 19.73 10.56 -0.94
N GLU A 18 19.19 11.40 -0.06
CA GLU A 18 19.88 11.84 1.15
C GLU A 18 20.11 10.68 2.14
N LEU A 19 19.11 9.80 2.34
CA LEU A 19 19.29 8.61 3.19
C LEU A 19 20.33 7.64 2.61
N GLU A 20 20.32 7.41 1.30
CA GLU A 20 21.31 6.55 0.64
C GLU A 20 22.74 7.10 0.81
N LYS A 21 22.89 8.43 0.70
CA LYS A 21 24.16 9.12 0.96
C LYS A 21 24.61 8.93 2.42
N GLN A 22 23.74 9.21 3.39
CA GLN A 22 24.03 9.05 4.82
C GLN A 22 24.41 7.61 5.17
N ILE A 23 23.72 6.61 4.61
CA ILE A 23 24.06 5.20 4.82
C ILE A 23 25.49 4.91 4.32
N SER A 24 25.86 5.42 3.15
CA SER A 24 27.20 5.24 2.60
C SER A 24 28.27 5.92 3.46
N GLU A 25 28.00 7.13 3.95
CA GLU A 25 28.91 7.88 4.82
C GLU A 25 29.15 7.13 6.13
N TYR A 26 28.09 6.80 6.88
CA TYR A 26 28.21 6.06 8.14
C TYR A 26 28.85 4.68 7.96
N ALA A 27 28.53 3.96 6.88
CA ALA A 27 29.17 2.68 6.59
C ALA A 27 30.68 2.80 6.32
N SER A 28 31.11 3.91 5.69
CA SER A 28 32.53 4.19 5.44
C SER A 28 33.29 4.59 6.70
N GLU A 29 32.61 5.22 7.65
CA GLU A 29 33.14 5.59 8.97
C GLU A 29 33.12 4.44 9.99
N GLY A 30 32.54 3.29 9.62
CA GLY A 30 32.39 2.13 10.51
C GLY A 30 31.22 2.28 11.50
N ASP A 31 30.39 3.31 11.35
CA ASP A 31 29.20 3.51 12.17
C ASP A 31 27.99 2.73 11.63
N TYR A 32 28.06 1.41 11.80
CA TYR A 32 27.01 0.52 11.33
C TYR A 32 25.68 0.67 12.07
N LEU A 33 25.68 1.25 13.27
CA LEU A 33 24.45 1.45 14.03
C LEU A 33 23.60 2.55 13.36
N TYR A 34 24.20 3.70 13.05
CA TYR A 34 23.50 4.76 12.34
C TYR A 34 23.15 4.35 10.92
N ALA A 35 24.07 3.70 10.19
CA ALA A 35 23.78 3.14 8.88
C ALA A 35 22.54 2.20 8.91
N TYR A 36 22.42 1.35 9.94
CA TYR A 36 21.26 0.48 10.14
C TYR A 36 19.96 1.25 10.40
N HIS A 37 20.00 2.31 11.21
CA HIS A 37 18.83 3.15 11.46
C HIS A 37 18.36 3.88 10.19
N HIS A 38 19.29 4.45 9.41
CA HIS A 38 18.98 5.06 8.13
C HIS A 38 18.47 4.03 7.12
N GLN A 39 19.03 2.82 7.09
CA GLN A 39 18.52 1.72 6.26
C GLN A 39 17.08 1.35 6.60
N LYS A 40 16.68 1.40 7.88
CA LYS A 40 15.28 1.22 8.29
C LYS A 40 14.38 2.34 7.76
N GLY A 41 14.84 3.59 7.83
CA GLY A 41 14.15 4.74 7.25
C GLY A 41 13.94 4.57 5.75
N LEU A 42 15.03 4.26 5.03
CA LEU A 42 15.04 4.03 3.59
C LEU A 42 14.07 2.91 3.18
N LYS A 43 13.97 1.83 3.97
CA LYS A 43 13.00 0.75 3.70
C LYS A 43 11.56 1.25 3.78
N LYS A 44 11.23 2.08 4.77
CA LYS A 44 9.87 2.66 4.91
C LYS A 44 9.58 3.62 3.75
N LEU A 45 10.52 4.49 3.43
CA LEU A 45 10.40 5.47 2.37
C LEU A 45 10.22 4.82 0.99
N ASN A 46 10.97 3.75 0.70
CA ASN A 46 10.76 2.98 -0.53
C ASN A 46 9.36 2.36 -0.61
N GLY A 47 8.83 1.84 0.50
CA GLY A 47 7.45 1.34 0.53
C GLY A 47 6.41 2.44 0.24
N MET A 48 6.64 3.66 0.75
CA MET A 48 5.79 4.81 0.46
C MET A 48 5.89 5.24 -1.01
N LEU A 49 7.11 5.29 -1.56
CA LEU A 49 7.34 5.56 -2.99
C LEU A 49 6.66 4.54 -3.90
N ASP A 50 6.71 3.24 -3.54
CA ASP A 50 6.05 2.18 -4.29
C ASP A 50 4.54 2.41 -4.37
N VAL A 51 3.92 2.82 -3.26
CA VAL A 51 2.49 3.17 -3.20
C VAL A 51 2.20 4.40 -4.06
N LEU A 52 2.92 5.51 -3.85
CA LEU A 52 2.66 6.77 -4.55
C LEU A 52 2.81 6.62 -6.08
N LYS A 53 3.84 5.90 -6.53
CA LYS A 53 4.04 5.60 -7.94
C LYS A 53 3.01 4.59 -8.47
N GLY A 54 2.53 3.70 -7.62
CA GLY A 54 1.39 2.82 -7.89
C GLY A 54 0.09 3.59 -8.14
N LEU A 55 -0.14 4.69 -7.43
CA LEU A 55 -1.29 5.59 -7.66
C LEU A 55 -1.20 6.28 -9.02
N GLN A 56 0.01 6.68 -9.43
CA GLN A 56 0.24 7.28 -10.75
C GLN A 56 0.16 6.24 -11.87
N ASN A 57 0.67 5.03 -11.62
CA ASN A 57 0.68 3.91 -12.55
C ASN A 57 0.41 2.59 -11.80
N PRO A 58 -0.80 2.01 -11.93
CA PRO A 58 -1.17 0.73 -11.30
C PRO A 58 -0.22 -0.44 -11.65
N LEU A 59 0.48 -0.36 -12.79
CA LEU A 59 1.42 -1.38 -13.24
C LEU A 59 2.87 -1.13 -12.77
N TYR A 60 3.11 -0.05 -12.01
CA TYR A 60 4.43 0.36 -11.54
C TYR A 60 5.20 -0.78 -10.85
N LYS A 61 4.51 -1.50 -9.95
CA LYS A 61 5.11 -2.60 -9.18
C LYS A 61 5.47 -3.78 -10.08
N SER A 62 4.60 -4.18 -11.01
CA SER A 62 4.90 -5.23 -12.00
C SER A 62 6.13 -4.89 -12.84
N ILE A 63 6.21 -3.63 -13.31
CA ILE A 63 7.34 -3.15 -14.09
C ILE A 63 8.62 -3.21 -13.26
N THR A 64 8.58 -2.72 -12.02
CA THR A 64 9.74 -2.68 -11.12
C THR A 64 10.19 -4.09 -10.72
N GLU A 65 9.26 -5.02 -10.50
CA GLU A 65 9.55 -6.43 -10.23
C GLU A 65 10.27 -7.12 -11.39
N GLU A 66 9.80 -6.93 -12.63
CA GLU A 66 10.45 -7.47 -13.82
C GLU A 66 11.79 -6.77 -14.11
N GLU A 67 11.92 -5.45 -13.86
CA GLU A 67 13.19 -4.73 -13.95
C GLU A 67 14.21 -5.26 -12.94
N ARG A 68 13.79 -5.54 -11.69
CA ARG A 68 14.64 -6.15 -10.66
C ARG A 68 15.07 -7.56 -11.04
N ARG A 69 14.13 -8.37 -11.57
CA ARG A 69 14.42 -9.72 -12.06
C ARG A 69 15.45 -9.67 -13.18
N MET A 70 15.27 -8.80 -14.17
CA MET A 70 16.21 -8.60 -15.26
C MET A 70 17.60 -8.16 -14.76
N SER A 71 17.66 -7.22 -13.81
CA SER A 71 18.92 -6.77 -13.19
C SER A 71 19.64 -7.92 -12.48
N ASN A 72 18.91 -8.76 -11.74
CA ASN A 72 19.47 -9.94 -11.09
C ASN A 72 20.00 -10.96 -12.11
N ILE A 73 19.28 -11.19 -13.22
CA ILE A 73 19.74 -12.05 -14.31
C ILE A 73 21.03 -11.49 -14.93
N LYS A 74 21.10 -10.17 -15.20
CA LYS A 74 22.30 -9.52 -15.73
C LYS A 74 23.51 -9.72 -14.81
N LYS A 75 23.34 -9.53 -13.49
CA LYS A 75 24.40 -9.79 -12.49
C LYS A 75 24.84 -11.26 -12.46
N GLN A 76 23.94 -12.21 -12.72
CA GLN A 76 24.28 -13.63 -12.80
C GLN A 76 24.94 -13.99 -14.13
N MET A 77 24.60 -13.32 -15.24
CA MET A 77 25.25 -13.52 -16.54
C MET A 77 26.75 -13.22 -16.51
N ASP A 78 27.16 -12.19 -15.78
CA ASP A 78 28.58 -11.85 -15.62
C ASP A 78 29.36 -13.01 -14.97
N ARG A 79 28.70 -13.83 -14.15
CA ARG A 79 29.27 -15.06 -13.55
C ARG A 79 29.10 -16.29 -14.45
N ALA A 80 28.01 -16.37 -15.21
CA ALA A 80 27.63 -17.54 -16.01
C ALA A 80 28.24 -17.58 -17.43
N ARG A 81 28.76 -16.45 -17.95
CA ARG A 81 29.53 -16.42 -19.20
C ARG A 81 30.74 -17.37 -19.18
N LEU A 82 31.28 -17.66 -18.00
CA LEU A 82 32.35 -18.62 -17.77
C LEU A 82 31.92 -20.10 -17.95
N MET A 83 30.61 -20.40 -17.97
CA MET A 83 30.06 -21.76 -18.00
C MET A 83 29.30 -22.11 -19.29
N GLY A 84 29.36 -21.26 -20.34
CA GLY A 84 28.76 -21.56 -21.65
C GLY A 84 27.23 -21.50 -21.71
N VAL A 85 26.54 -21.04 -20.65
CA VAL A 85 25.07 -20.92 -20.56
C VAL A 85 24.52 -19.55 -20.98
N GLY A 86 25.33 -18.74 -21.69
CA GLY A 86 25.00 -17.34 -22.02
C GLY A 86 23.67 -17.15 -22.78
N ALA A 87 23.39 -18.02 -23.76
CA ALA A 87 22.19 -17.94 -24.60
C ALA A 87 20.87 -18.14 -23.81
N PHE A 88 20.88 -18.98 -22.77
CA PHE A 88 19.71 -19.17 -21.91
C PHE A 88 19.34 -17.87 -21.18
N TRP A 89 20.34 -17.18 -20.63
CA TRP A 89 20.13 -15.94 -19.90
C TRP A 89 19.77 -14.76 -20.81
N GLU A 90 20.33 -14.70 -22.02
CA GLU A 90 19.96 -13.69 -23.03
C GLU A 90 18.47 -13.80 -23.40
N ASN A 91 17.95 -15.03 -23.57
CA ASN A 91 16.52 -15.25 -23.81
C ASN A 91 15.67 -14.78 -22.62
N MET A 92 16.07 -15.08 -21.39
CA MET A 92 15.36 -14.64 -20.18
C MET A 92 15.32 -13.10 -20.04
N ILE A 93 16.40 -12.40 -20.42
CA ILE A 93 16.42 -10.93 -20.46
C ILE A 93 15.43 -10.43 -21.51
N LYS A 94 15.46 -10.98 -22.72
CA LYS A 94 14.59 -10.57 -23.82
C LYS A 94 13.11 -10.78 -23.50
N GLU A 95 12.77 -11.89 -22.83
CA GLU A 95 11.42 -12.13 -22.32
C GLU A 95 11.00 -11.07 -21.29
N SER A 96 11.89 -10.74 -20.35
CA SER A 96 11.63 -9.71 -19.33
C SER A 96 11.43 -8.32 -19.96
N GLU A 97 12.26 -7.95 -20.94
CA GLU A 97 12.11 -6.69 -21.71
C GLU A 97 10.78 -6.63 -22.44
N THR A 98 10.37 -7.75 -23.06
CA THR A 98 9.08 -7.83 -23.77
C THR A 98 7.91 -7.65 -22.80
N ARG A 99 7.97 -8.28 -21.61
CA ARG A 99 6.94 -8.09 -20.57
C ARG A 99 6.86 -6.65 -20.09
N ILE A 100 8.01 -6.01 -19.81
CA ILE A 100 8.06 -4.60 -19.40
C ILE A 100 7.42 -3.71 -20.46
N GLN A 101 7.74 -3.94 -21.74
CA GLN A 101 7.16 -3.15 -22.84
C GLN A 101 5.65 -3.36 -22.97
N ASN A 102 5.16 -4.58 -22.79
CA ASN A 102 3.73 -4.86 -22.80
C ASN A 102 3.01 -4.15 -21.64
N LEU A 103 3.56 -4.22 -20.42
CA LEU A 103 3.02 -3.53 -19.25
C LEU A 103 3.02 -2.01 -19.43
N LYS A 104 4.05 -1.43 -20.04
CA LYS A 104 4.11 0.03 -20.32
C LYS A 104 3.11 0.48 -21.39
N ARG A 105 2.68 -0.42 -22.27
CA ARG A 105 1.71 -0.14 -23.35
C ARG A 105 0.27 -0.38 -22.93
N GLU A 106 0.05 -1.12 -21.86
CA GLU A 106 -1.27 -1.38 -21.34
C GLU A 106 -1.91 -0.07 -20.88
N ALA A 107 -3.09 0.24 -21.41
CA ALA A 107 -3.79 1.47 -21.09
C ALA A 107 -4.21 1.43 -19.61
N VAL A 108 -3.60 2.31 -18.82
CA VAL A 108 -4.02 2.53 -17.43
C VAL A 108 -5.41 3.14 -17.46
N LYS A 109 -6.41 2.38 -16.97
CA LYS A 109 -7.74 2.94 -16.76
C LYS A 109 -7.64 3.95 -15.61
N PRO A 110 -8.15 5.18 -15.78
CA PRO A 110 -8.19 6.14 -14.68
C PRO A 110 -8.99 5.55 -13.52
N GLY A 111 -8.44 5.65 -12.31
CA GLY A 111 -9.15 5.30 -11.07
C GLY A 111 -10.33 6.25 -10.90
N TYR A 112 -11.52 5.68 -10.72
CA TYR A 112 -12.74 6.44 -10.50
C TYR A 112 -12.68 7.15 -9.14
N ASP A 113 -12.84 8.47 -9.15
CA ASP A 113 -13.21 9.24 -7.96
C ASP A 113 -14.70 8.99 -7.69
N SER A 114 -15.02 7.89 -7.01
CA SER A 114 -16.40 7.56 -6.69
C SER A 114 -16.78 8.21 -5.36
N GLN A 115 -17.82 9.04 -5.39
CA GLN A 115 -18.46 9.62 -4.20
C GLN A 115 -19.16 8.56 -3.34
N GLU A 116 -19.05 7.28 -3.69
CA GLU A 116 -19.75 6.16 -3.05
C GLU A 116 -19.44 6.05 -1.55
N VAL A 117 -18.20 6.30 -1.14
CA VAL A 117 -17.82 6.27 0.29
C VAL A 117 -18.46 7.44 1.04
N ASP A 118 -18.46 8.63 0.45
CA ASP A 118 -19.12 9.81 1.02
C ASP A 118 -20.62 9.55 1.17
N GLU A 119 -21.29 9.09 0.10
CA GLU A 119 -22.72 8.79 0.09
C GLU A 119 -23.09 7.72 1.13
N ALA A 120 -22.31 6.66 1.26
CA ALA A 120 -22.53 5.60 2.24
C ALA A 120 -22.39 6.12 3.68
N LEU A 121 -21.37 6.95 3.95
CA LEU A 121 -21.15 7.54 5.28
C LEU A 121 -22.24 8.55 5.66
N PHE A 122 -22.66 9.42 4.73
CA PHE A 122 -23.78 10.34 4.97
C PHE A 122 -25.10 9.58 5.15
N SER A 123 -25.35 8.53 4.37
CA SER A 123 -26.53 7.67 4.54
C SER A 123 -26.55 6.99 5.90
N LEU A 124 -25.38 6.56 6.40
CA LEU A 124 -25.24 5.98 7.72
C LEU A 124 -25.46 7.03 8.81
N ALA A 125 -24.80 8.19 8.73
CA ALA A 125 -24.93 9.27 9.72
C ALA A 125 -26.36 9.82 9.82
N ASN A 126 -27.09 9.85 8.71
CA ASN A 126 -28.50 10.26 8.67
C ASN A 126 -29.48 9.15 9.09
N GLY A 127 -28.99 7.93 9.38
CA GLY A 127 -29.83 6.78 9.74
C GLY A 127 -30.62 6.17 8.59
N THR A 128 -30.31 6.53 7.34
CA THR A 128 -30.95 5.96 6.13
C THR A 128 -30.58 4.49 5.96
N VAL A 129 -29.34 4.11 6.31
CA VAL A 129 -28.87 2.73 6.36
C VAL A 129 -28.40 2.38 7.76
N LYS A 130 -28.48 1.10 8.14
CA LYS A 130 -28.03 0.63 9.47
C LYS A 130 -26.53 0.37 9.52
N GLY A 131 -25.93 0.07 8.38
CA GLY A 131 -24.53 -0.26 8.24
C GLY A 131 -24.18 -0.59 6.79
N PHE A 132 -22.88 -0.68 6.54
CA PHE A 132 -22.33 -1.14 5.26
C PHE A 132 -20.92 -1.68 5.46
N LYS A 133 -20.40 -2.39 4.47
CA LYS A 133 -19.06 -2.96 4.45
C LYS A 133 -18.27 -2.39 3.29
N LEU A 134 -17.03 -1.98 3.55
CA LEU A 134 -16.06 -1.60 2.52
C LEU A 134 -14.99 -2.67 2.45
N TYR A 135 -14.99 -3.43 1.36
CA TYR A 135 -13.96 -4.42 1.08
C TYR A 135 -12.75 -3.73 0.47
N PHE A 136 -11.58 -3.93 1.07
CA PHE A 136 -10.31 -3.47 0.51
C PHE A 136 -9.70 -4.57 -0.36
N LYS A 137 -9.84 -5.82 0.06
CA LYS A 137 -9.39 -6.99 -0.69
C LYS A 137 -10.46 -8.03 -0.84
N THR A 138 -10.48 -8.69 -1.99
CA THR A 138 -11.42 -9.78 -2.30
C THR A 138 -10.82 -11.17 -2.11
N SER A 139 -9.50 -11.29 -2.01
CA SER A 139 -8.85 -12.52 -1.58
C SER A 139 -7.42 -12.26 -1.07
N PRO A 140 -7.12 -12.55 0.20
CA PRO A 140 -8.06 -12.96 1.24
C PRO A 140 -8.95 -11.78 1.68
N ASP A 141 -10.14 -12.07 2.20
CA ASP A 141 -11.14 -11.03 2.50
C ASP A 141 -10.65 -10.17 3.68
N VAL A 142 -10.41 -8.89 3.38
CA VAL A 142 -10.12 -7.85 4.38
C VAL A 142 -11.04 -6.67 4.10
N PHE A 143 -11.86 -6.34 5.09
CA PHE A 143 -12.88 -5.31 4.96
C PHE A 143 -13.08 -4.58 6.28
N VAL A 144 -13.74 -3.42 6.21
CA VAL A 144 -14.28 -2.76 7.39
C VAL A 144 -15.80 -2.76 7.31
N SER A 145 -16.45 -2.99 8.45
CA SER A 145 -17.88 -2.76 8.60
C SER A 145 -18.13 -1.47 9.35
N PHE A 146 -19.08 -0.68 8.87
CA PHE A 146 -19.55 0.55 9.47
C PHE A 146 -20.91 0.30 10.10
N LYS A 147 -21.09 0.75 11.35
CA LYS A 147 -22.37 0.71 12.05
C LYS A 147 -22.60 2.01 12.79
N LEU A 148 -23.86 2.45 12.82
CA LEU A 148 -24.25 3.57 13.65
C LEU A 148 -24.63 3.07 15.04
N THR A 149 -24.00 3.61 16.06
CA THR A 149 -24.43 3.51 17.46
C THR A 149 -25.09 4.82 17.88
N ASP A 150 -25.58 4.90 19.12
CA ASP A 150 -26.26 6.11 19.62
C ASP A 150 -25.35 7.36 19.60
N GLN A 151 -24.02 7.19 19.65
CA GLN A 151 -23.07 8.29 19.78
C GLN A 151 -22.00 8.31 18.68
N ASP A 152 -21.70 7.16 18.08
CA ASP A 152 -20.55 6.98 17.20
C ASP A 152 -20.90 6.25 15.89
N ILE A 153 -20.12 6.51 14.85
CA ILE A 153 -19.95 5.63 13.71
C ILE A 153 -18.80 4.68 14.05
N ASP A 154 -19.12 3.41 14.27
CA ASP A 154 -18.15 2.38 14.56
C ASP A 154 -17.60 1.81 13.26
N VAL A 155 -16.29 1.90 13.09
CA VAL A 155 -15.56 1.30 11.96
C VAL A 155 -14.77 0.11 12.47
N MET A 156 -15.26 -1.10 12.20
CA MET A 156 -14.67 -2.34 12.69
C MET A 156 -13.93 -3.06 11.58
N LEU A 157 -12.65 -3.37 11.80
CA LEU A 157 -11.83 -4.17 10.90
C LEU A 157 -12.19 -5.65 11.02
N GLN A 158 -12.50 -6.28 9.89
CA GLN A 158 -12.84 -7.70 9.79
C GLN A 158 -11.99 -8.37 8.71
N TYR A 159 -11.67 -9.64 8.95
CA TYR A 159 -10.85 -10.44 8.07
C TYR A 159 -11.17 -11.93 8.25
N ASP A 160 -10.97 -12.72 7.19
CA ASP A 160 -11.15 -14.17 7.25
C ASP A 160 -9.89 -14.91 7.75
N ALA A 161 -9.99 -16.24 7.87
CA ALA A 161 -8.86 -17.07 8.31
C ALA A 161 -7.68 -17.03 7.33
N ALA A 162 -7.96 -16.95 6.02
CA ALA A 162 -6.92 -16.86 5.00
C ALA A 162 -6.13 -15.55 5.12
N ALA A 163 -6.82 -14.45 5.42
CA ALA A 163 -6.20 -13.16 5.68
C ALA A 163 -5.33 -13.21 6.93
N TYR A 164 -5.76 -13.94 7.97
CA TYR A 164 -4.92 -14.13 9.15
C TYR A 164 -3.64 -14.93 8.84
N GLU A 165 -3.71 -15.92 7.96
CA GLU A 165 -2.51 -16.67 7.54
C GLU A 165 -1.55 -15.79 6.74
N GLU A 166 -2.07 -14.98 5.81
CA GLU A 166 -1.25 -14.12 4.94
C GLU A 166 -0.71 -12.88 5.69
N TYR A 167 -1.57 -12.22 6.46
CA TYR A 167 -1.30 -10.95 7.15
C TYR A 167 -1.17 -11.08 8.67
N GLY A 168 -1.00 -12.28 9.21
CA GLY A 168 -0.94 -12.51 10.67
C GLY A 168 0.11 -11.65 11.38
N ASN A 169 1.23 -11.37 10.72
CA ASN A 169 2.24 -10.44 11.24
C ASN A 169 1.77 -8.99 11.29
N THR A 170 0.93 -8.55 10.35
CA THR A 170 0.29 -7.22 10.35
C THR A 170 -0.72 -7.14 11.49
N PHE A 171 -1.60 -8.13 11.63
CA PHE A 171 -2.60 -8.16 12.71
C PHE A 171 -1.98 -8.23 14.12
N ARG A 172 -0.82 -8.87 14.26
CA ARG A 172 -0.05 -8.90 15.52
C ARG A 172 0.65 -7.58 15.86
N LYS A 173 0.86 -6.68 14.88
CA LYS A 173 1.48 -5.37 15.10
C LYS A 173 0.45 -4.34 15.56
N THR A 174 0.05 -4.47 16.82
CA THR A 174 -0.94 -3.61 17.48
C THR A 174 -0.72 -2.11 17.29
N ASN A 175 0.54 -1.67 17.20
CA ASN A 175 0.88 -0.25 17.10
C ASN A 175 0.45 0.38 15.77
N GLN A 176 0.35 -0.38 14.68
CA GLN A 176 -0.10 0.18 13.40
C GLN A 176 -1.56 0.63 13.48
N PHE A 177 -2.43 -0.20 14.05
CA PHE A 177 -3.85 0.13 14.24
C PHE A 177 -4.06 1.21 15.31
N LYS A 178 -3.36 1.12 16.44
CA LYS A 178 -3.42 2.14 17.49
C LYS A 178 -3.03 3.53 17.01
N ASN A 179 -2.01 3.63 16.15
CA ASN A 179 -1.58 4.91 15.57
C ASN A 179 -2.60 5.51 14.58
N LEU A 180 -3.56 4.71 14.11
CA LEU A 180 -4.70 5.17 13.30
C LEU A 180 -5.94 5.48 14.17
N GLY A 181 -5.85 5.30 15.49
CA GLY A 181 -6.94 5.55 16.43
C GLY A 181 -7.82 4.33 16.72
N PHE A 182 -7.51 3.16 16.16
CA PHE A 182 -8.25 1.94 16.49
C PHE A 182 -7.93 1.46 17.91
N GLN A 183 -8.98 0.97 18.58
CA GLN A 183 -8.92 0.32 19.88
C GLN A 183 -9.20 -1.17 19.72
N LEU A 184 -8.59 -1.99 20.56
CA LEU A 184 -8.82 -3.44 20.55
C LEU A 184 -9.93 -3.75 21.55
N GLU A 185 -11.09 -4.15 21.05
CA GLU A 185 -12.26 -4.51 21.85
C GLU A 185 -12.63 -5.98 21.61
N GLY A 186 -12.41 -6.81 22.63
CA GLY A 186 -12.42 -8.27 22.44
C GLY A 186 -11.34 -8.67 21.43
N ASP A 187 -11.77 -9.31 20.35
CA ASP A 187 -10.89 -9.76 19.25
C ASP A 187 -10.92 -8.83 18.02
N HIS A 188 -11.53 -7.65 18.13
CA HIS A 188 -11.75 -6.75 17.00
C HIS A 188 -11.08 -5.39 17.18
N TRP A 189 -10.52 -4.86 16.09
CA TRP A 189 -10.06 -3.48 16.03
C TRP A 189 -11.21 -2.58 15.62
N ILE A 190 -11.57 -1.64 16.49
CA ILE A 190 -12.69 -0.71 16.29
C ILE A 190 -12.20 0.73 16.38
N TYR A 191 -12.58 1.54 15.40
CA TYR A 191 -12.40 2.98 15.43
C TYR A 191 -13.77 3.64 15.65
N HIS A 192 -13.90 4.38 16.75
CA HIS A 192 -15.12 5.08 17.11
C HIS A 192 -15.03 6.54 16.63
N TYR A 193 -15.97 6.92 15.77
CA TYR A 193 -16.07 8.28 15.25
C TYR A 193 -17.30 8.99 15.81
N PRO A 194 -17.16 10.04 16.64
CA PRO A 194 -18.29 10.74 17.22
C PRO A 194 -19.19 11.37 16.16
N VAL A 195 -20.46 10.96 16.12
CA VAL A 195 -21.45 11.45 15.12
C VAL A 195 -21.63 12.97 15.24
N ASN A 196 -21.53 13.52 16.46
CA ASN A 196 -21.63 14.97 16.70
C ASN A 196 -20.50 15.79 16.06
N LYS A 197 -19.40 15.16 15.66
CA LYS A 197 -18.29 15.78 14.93
C LYS A 197 -18.36 15.55 13.43
N PHE A 198 -19.26 14.68 12.97
CA PHE A 198 -19.41 14.33 11.56
C PHE A 198 -19.95 15.51 10.76
N LYS A 199 -19.06 16.17 10.01
CA LYS A 199 -19.39 17.26 9.07
C LYS A 199 -19.19 16.84 7.63
N ASP A 200 -18.15 16.04 7.41
CA ASP A 200 -17.78 15.46 6.14
C ASP A 200 -17.14 14.09 6.37
N ALA A 201 -16.92 13.35 5.28
CA ALA A 201 -16.29 12.03 5.32
C ALA A 201 -14.76 12.11 5.35
N LEU A 202 -14.12 13.28 5.39
CA LEU A 202 -12.68 13.42 5.15
C LEU A 202 -11.84 12.71 6.21
N GLU A 203 -12.18 12.84 7.49
CA GLU A 203 -11.43 12.21 8.58
C GLU A 203 -11.49 10.68 8.47
N ILE A 204 -12.67 10.13 8.22
CA ILE A 204 -12.87 8.69 8.02
C ILE A 204 -12.16 8.22 6.75
N LYS A 205 -12.30 8.93 5.62
CA LYS A 205 -11.58 8.60 4.36
C LYS A 205 -10.07 8.64 4.53
N THR A 206 -9.55 9.60 5.28
CA THR A 206 -8.11 9.69 5.58
C THR A 206 -7.66 8.49 6.41
N MET A 207 -8.43 8.11 7.43
CA MET A 207 -8.14 6.92 8.23
C MET A 207 -8.17 5.65 7.36
N LEU A 208 -9.18 5.49 6.50
CA LEU A 208 -9.29 4.35 5.57
C LEU A 208 -8.13 4.31 4.59
N ALA A 209 -7.76 5.44 3.99
CA ALA A 209 -6.62 5.53 3.09
C ALA A 209 -5.34 5.08 3.78
N ARG A 210 -5.08 5.54 5.00
CA ARG A 210 -3.92 5.11 5.79
C ARG A 210 -3.99 3.63 6.16
N LEU A 211 -5.16 3.10 6.48
CA LEU A 211 -5.32 1.66 6.73
C LEU A 211 -4.97 0.84 5.47
N ILE A 212 -5.50 1.23 4.31
CA ILE A 212 -5.30 0.57 3.02
C ILE A 212 -3.81 0.64 2.60
N TYR A 213 -3.21 1.82 2.65
CA TYR A 213 -1.88 2.07 2.09
C TYR A 213 -0.74 1.91 3.09
N ASP A 214 -0.87 2.36 4.34
CA ASP A 214 0.21 2.28 5.34
C ASP A 214 0.26 0.91 6.03
N VAL A 215 -0.88 0.23 6.18
CA VAL A 215 -0.97 -1.03 6.93
C VAL A 215 -1.02 -2.23 5.99
N PHE A 216 -1.91 -2.20 5.00
CA PHE A 216 -2.10 -3.33 4.08
C PHE A 216 -1.27 -3.25 2.79
N TYR A 217 -0.57 -2.14 2.54
CA TYR A 217 0.25 -1.94 1.34
C TYR A 217 -0.50 -2.32 0.06
N TYR A 218 -1.70 -1.75 -0.09
CA TYR A 218 -2.63 -2.08 -1.16
C TYR A 218 -2.00 -2.14 -2.56
N ASP A 219 -2.44 -3.12 -3.33
CA ASP A 219 -1.97 -3.42 -4.67
C ASP A 219 -3.17 -3.50 -5.61
N SER A 220 -3.37 -2.45 -6.40
CA SER A 220 -4.55 -2.28 -7.28
C SER A 220 -4.67 -3.32 -8.40
N ARG A 221 -3.68 -4.22 -8.54
CA ARG A 221 -3.68 -5.31 -9.51
C ARG A 221 -4.64 -6.45 -9.16
N TYR A 222 -4.96 -6.63 -7.88
CA TYR A 222 -5.69 -7.81 -7.40
C TYR A 222 -7.05 -7.50 -6.81
N ASP A 223 -7.34 -6.22 -6.55
CA ASP A 223 -8.47 -5.82 -5.75
C ASP A 223 -9.19 -4.63 -6.38
N VAL A 224 -10.52 -4.66 -6.32
CA VAL A 224 -11.39 -3.52 -6.58
C VAL A 224 -12.16 -3.28 -5.30
N ALA A 225 -11.96 -2.13 -4.68
CA ALA A 225 -12.71 -1.77 -3.49
C ALA A 225 -14.21 -1.77 -3.83
N ARG A 226 -15.03 -2.37 -2.97
CA ARG A 226 -16.48 -2.44 -3.16
C ARG A 226 -17.22 -2.18 -1.86
N ILE A 227 -18.36 -1.49 -1.97
CA ILE A 227 -19.30 -1.28 -0.86
C ILE A 227 -20.43 -2.29 -0.95
N VAL A 228 -20.77 -2.90 0.19
CA VAL A 228 -21.91 -3.80 0.35
C VAL A 228 -22.76 -3.31 1.52
N TYR A 229 -24.01 -2.95 1.27
CA TYR A 229 -24.93 -2.48 2.32
C TYR A 229 -25.53 -3.67 3.09
N ASP A 230 -25.76 -3.48 4.39
CA ASP A 230 -26.41 -4.46 5.27
C ASP A 230 -27.95 -4.46 5.13
#